data_AF-A0A3B8MBR1-F1
#
_entry.id   AF-A0A3B8MBR1-F1
#
_cell.length_a   1.000
_cell.length_b   1.000
_cell.length_c   1.000
_cell.angle_alpha   90.00
_cell.angle_beta   90.00
_cell.angle_gamma   90.00
#
_symmetry.space_group_name_H-M   'P 1'
#
loop_
_entity.id
_entity.type
_entity.pdbx_description
1 polymer ?
#
loop_
_entity_poly.entity_id
_entity_poly.type
_entity_poly.pdbx_seq_one_letter_code
_entity_poly.pdbx_strand_id
1 'polypeptide(L)'
;MNRPDCDLIAASVWTGEPDKGRVHHHSDLSDPERLRNHGSVAVDMPDTIVAGESVNVRFRVTVGETPLGDGARIRLAWRWPFDWGDLQQQDPGAPNHLVAHFPAGVTGEVVYEHRGDLNPWHHDIDVRIASGSLREGDAFSIACSEWASPTFATDDGYFLVAINPEGTNDWIRLVDPPRFKILPGEPDRLIAIAPADGYVGEQATVRVRAVDAWENATPIEPPHLKCDGVNIGAPVACPRYPVWEYPVTWSAPGVHRISAVGDGFSCLSNPTRVTESAPAQRTYWGDLHAGQSEIGCGAGSLDHHYAYARDVAGLQFASQQANDHYVTTAIWEHVREVTPRYDEKGSFLAYLGCEWSPYTDDGGDRNVIYMSDEPRMRRSDRFFLEPAPDPEPDLNRAPEFLDVFKKEDVLLNLHVGGRPTNLQWHAPEIEPLFEVHSTHATSEWF
;
A
#
# COMPACT_ATOMS: atom_id res chain seq x y z
N MET A 1 2.63 -19.56 -13.10
CA MET A 1 3.73 -18.83 -12.43
C MET A 1 3.09 -17.62 -11.81
N ASN A 2 3.29 -17.34 -10.51
CA ASN A 2 2.79 -16.11 -9.92
C ASN A 2 3.47 -14.94 -10.63
N ARG A 3 2.71 -14.18 -11.42
CA ARG A 3 3.16 -12.92 -12.01
C ARG A 3 3.22 -11.88 -10.89
N PRO A 4 4.32 -11.15 -10.71
CA PRO A 4 4.41 -10.04 -9.76
C PRO A 4 3.29 -9.02 -9.98
N ASP A 5 2.76 -8.44 -8.91
CA ASP A 5 1.69 -7.43 -8.94
C ASP A 5 2.06 -6.24 -9.86
N CYS A 6 3.34 -5.83 -9.85
CA CYS A 6 3.86 -4.76 -10.71
C CYS A 6 3.72 -5.04 -12.21
N ASP A 7 3.82 -6.29 -12.64
CA ASP A 7 3.66 -6.69 -14.04
C ASP A 7 2.21 -6.58 -14.49
N LEU A 8 1.24 -6.76 -13.57
CA LEU A 8 -0.19 -6.60 -13.87
C LEU A 8 -0.53 -5.13 -14.10
N ILE A 9 0.06 -4.24 -13.31
CA ILE A 9 -0.11 -2.79 -13.46
C ILE A 9 0.54 -2.35 -14.78
N ALA A 10 1.78 -2.76 -15.03
CA ALA A 10 2.51 -2.44 -16.25
C ALA A 10 1.84 -3.00 -17.51
N ALA A 11 1.03 -4.05 -17.40
CA ALA A 11 0.26 -4.59 -18.52
C ALA A 11 -0.95 -3.72 -18.93
N SER A 12 -1.36 -2.75 -18.10
CA SER A 12 -2.38 -1.77 -18.47
C SER A 12 -1.88 -0.91 -19.64
N VAL A 13 -2.78 -0.45 -20.50
CA VAL A 13 -2.44 0.47 -21.61
C VAL A 13 -1.94 1.79 -21.01
N TRP A 14 -2.75 2.36 -20.13
CA TRP A 14 -2.41 3.53 -19.33
C TRP A 14 -3.09 3.48 -17.98
N THR A 15 -2.64 4.37 -17.12
CA THR A 15 -3.12 4.56 -15.75
C THR A 15 -3.21 6.05 -15.45
N GLY A 16 -4.30 6.48 -14.87
CA GLY A 16 -4.58 7.88 -14.58
C GLY A 16 -6.07 8.13 -14.55
N GLU A 17 -6.48 9.25 -13.96
CA GLU A 17 -7.89 9.64 -14.02
C GLU A 17 -8.22 10.17 -15.44
N PRO A 18 -9.41 9.90 -16.02
CA PRO A 18 -9.72 10.21 -17.41
C PRO A 18 -9.44 11.65 -17.87
N ASP A 19 -9.62 12.63 -16.98
CA ASP A 19 -9.46 14.06 -17.26
C ASP A 19 -8.17 14.68 -16.70
N LYS A 20 -7.26 13.85 -16.15
CA LYS A 20 -5.96 14.28 -15.59
C LYS A 20 -4.79 13.68 -16.38
N GLY A 21 -3.59 13.72 -15.81
CA GLY A 21 -2.43 13.09 -16.39
C GLY A 21 -2.56 11.57 -16.45
N ARG A 22 -2.36 10.99 -17.64
CA ARG A 22 -2.37 9.54 -17.89
C ARG A 22 -0.98 9.07 -18.22
N VAL A 23 -0.49 8.08 -17.49
CA VAL A 23 0.81 7.43 -17.73
C VAL A 23 0.60 6.22 -18.62
N HIS A 24 1.13 6.27 -19.84
CA HIS A 24 1.13 5.16 -20.80
C HIS A 24 2.30 4.23 -20.51
N HIS A 25 2.01 2.93 -20.34
CA HIS A 25 3.02 1.95 -19.92
C HIS A 25 3.85 1.39 -21.06
N HIS A 26 3.32 1.44 -22.29
CA HIS A 26 3.95 0.88 -23.49
C HIS A 26 4.37 -0.58 -23.30
N SER A 27 3.46 -1.40 -22.76
CA SER A 27 3.68 -2.83 -22.52
C SER A 27 3.89 -3.66 -23.80
N ASP A 28 3.62 -3.07 -24.95
CA ASP A 28 3.91 -3.58 -26.29
C ASP A 28 5.37 -3.39 -26.73
N LEU A 29 6.12 -2.50 -26.07
CA LEU A 29 7.53 -2.25 -26.34
C LEU A 29 8.43 -3.01 -25.36
N SER A 30 9.54 -3.56 -25.85
CA SER A 30 10.56 -4.12 -24.97
C SER A 30 11.34 -3.02 -24.23
N ASP A 31 11.90 -3.35 -23.06
CA ASP A 31 12.74 -2.40 -22.32
C ASP A 31 13.88 -1.80 -23.15
N PRO A 32 14.64 -2.56 -23.98
CA PRO A 32 15.64 -1.97 -24.88
C PRO A 32 15.07 -0.96 -25.88
N GLU A 33 13.84 -1.16 -26.35
CA GLU A 33 13.17 -0.21 -27.25
C GLU A 33 12.74 1.04 -26.50
N ARG A 34 12.17 0.90 -25.30
CA ARG A 34 11.79 2.05 -24.45
C ARG A 34 13.01 2.87 -24.05
N LEU A 35 14.12 2.21 -23.68
CA LEU A 35 15.39 2.86 -23.35
C LEU A 35 15.96 3.64 -24.55
N ARG A 36 15.93 3.05 -25.75
CA ARG A 36 16.39 3.72 -26.96
C ARG A 36 15.48 4.91 -27.32
N ASN A 37 14.17 4.69 -27.33
CA ASN A 37 13.20 5.67 -27.79
C ASN A 37 13.08 6.86 -26.82
N HIS A 38 13.05 6.62 -25.51
CA HIS A 38 12.67 7.64 -24.51
C HIS A 38 13.79 7.99 -23.53
N GLY A 39 14.83 7.16 -23.47
CA GLY A 39 15.97 7.38 -22.59
C GLY A 39 15.92 6.55 -21.32
N SER A 40 16.75 6.93 -20.35
CA SER A 40 16.96 6.17 -19.11
C SER A 40 17.18 7.08 -17.91
N VAL A 41 16.89 6.54 -16.72
CA VAL A 41 17.21 7.19 -15.45
C VAL A 41 18.07 6.26 -14.61
N ALA A 42 19.27 6.71 -14.27
CA ALA A 42 20.10 6.06 -13.28
C ALA A 42 19.89 6.74 -11.92
N VAL A 43 19.79 5.94 -10.86
CA VAL A 43 19.65 6.41 -9.48
C VAL A 43 20.89 6.00 -8.71
N ASP A 44 21.56 6.98 -8.12
CA ASP A 44 22.69 6.82 -7.21
C ASP A 44 22.19 7.03 -5.78
N MET A 45 21.91 5.90 -5.13
CA MET A 45 21.54 5.77 -3.72
C MET A 45 21.88 4.34 -3.25
N PRO A 46 21.94 4.08 -1.93
CA PRO A 46 21.99 2.71 -1.42
C PRO A 46 20.80 1.88 -1.91
N ASP A 47 21.03 0.60 -2.20
CA ASP A 47 19.95 -0.35 -2.51
C ASP A 47 19.07 -0.68 -1.29
N THR A 48 19.52 -0.26 -0.11
CA THR A 48 18.90 -0.49 1.18
C THR A 48 19.06 0.78 2.03
N ILE A 49 17.95 1.32 2.50
CA ILE A 49 17.87 2.46 3.42
C ILE A 49 17.10 2.06 4.68
N VAL A 50 17.16 2.87 5.74
CA VAL A 50 16.44 2.63 7.00
C VAL A 50 15.27 3.62 7.11
N ALA A 51 14.13 3.13 7.59
CA ALA A 51 12.92 3.93 7.73
C ALA A 51 13.16 5.20 8.58
N GLY A 52 12.79 6.35 8.03
CA GLY A 52 12.94 7.67 8.66
C GLY A 52 14.37 8.22 8.73
N GLU A 53 15.40 7.54 8.22
CA GLU A 53 16.76 8.08 8.13
C GLU A 53 16.94 9.00 6.92
N SER A 54 17.96 9.87 6.96
CA SER A 54 18.32 10.73 5.83
C SER A 54 19.20 10.01 4.81
N VAL A 55 18.90 10.16 3.52
CA VAL A 55 19.67 9.60 2.41
C VAL A 55 19.96 10.66 1.35
N ASN A 56 21.14 10.60 0.73
CA ASN A 56 21.43 11.39 -0.46
C ASN A 56 21.04 10.59 -1.70
N VAL A 57 20.24 11.18 -2.58
CA VAL A 57 19.77 10.54 -3.82
C VAL A 57 20.13 11.41 -5.00
N ARG A 58 20.77 10.84 -6.02
CA ARG A 58 21.00 11.53 -7.30
C ARG A 58 20.40 10.76 -8.45
N PHE A 59 19.63 11.47 -9.26
CA PHE A 59 19.08 10.96 -10.51
C PHE A 59 19.89 11.52 -11.66
N ARG A 60 20.30 10.67 -12.60
CA ARG A 60 20.84 11.08 -13.89
C ARG A 60 19.89 10.63 -14.98
N VAL A 61 19.27 11.61 -15.63
CA VAL A 61 18.35 11.37 -16.74
C VAL A 61 19.11 11.54 -18.05
N THR A 62 19.09 10.52 -18.90
CA THR A 62 19.69 10.55 -20.24
C THR A 62 18.58 10.43 -21.27
N VAL A 63 18.52 11.38 -22.22
CA VAL A 63 17.45 11.46 -23.22
C VAL A 63 17.67 10.46 -24.36
N GLY A 64 16.60 9.81 -24.81
CA GLY A 64 16.61 8.89 -25.95
C GLY A 64 16.36 9.60 -27.29
N GLU A 65 15.92 8.85 -28.29
CA GLU A 65 15.59 9.38 -29.62
C GLU A 65 14.47 10.43 -29.61
N THR A 66 13.57 10.38 -28.62
CA THR A 66 12.50 11.36 -28.41
C THR A 66 13.08 12.62 -27.75
N PRO A 67 13.18 13.75 -28.47
CA PRO A 67 13.80 14.96 -27.93
C PRO A 67 12.88 15.66 -26.92
N LEU A 68 13.49 16.36 -25.96
CA LEU A 68 12.78 17.18 -24.97
C LEU A 68 13.12 18.65 -25.19
N GLY A 69 12.20 19.38 -25.83
CA GLY A 69 12.34 20.81 -26.14
C GLY A 69 11.67 21.72 -25.10
N ASP A 70 11.57 23.01 -25.43
CA ASP A 70 10.86 24.02 -24.63
C ASP A 70 9.46 23.53 -24.22
N GLY A 71 9.19 23.53 -22.91
CA GLY A 71 7.92 23.11 -22.33
C GLY A 71 7.79 21.62 -22.05
N ALA A 72 8.71 20.78 -22.55
CA ALA A 72 8.73 19.35 -22.22
C ALA A 72 8.96 19.14 -20.72
N ARG A 73 8.36 18.07 -20.19
CA ARG A 73 8.45 17.73 -18.76
C ARG A 73 8.95 16.31 -18.53
N ILE A 74 9.50 16.11 -17.34
CA ILE A 74 9.91 14.82 -16.81
C ILE A 74 9.44 14.76 -15.36
N ARG A 75 8.88 13.64 -14.94
CA ARG A 75 8.50 13.40 -13.55
C ARG A 75 9.16 12.15 -13.00
N LEU A 76 9.75 12.29 -11.82
CA LEU A 76 10.11 11.18 -10.94
C LEU A 76 9.01 11.10 -9.90
N ALA A 77 8.16 10.07 -9.98
CA ALA A 77 6.92 10.01 -9.23
C ALA A 77 6.84 8.77 -8.34
N TRP A 78 6.13 8.88 -7.22
CA TRP A 78 5.90 7.78 -6.28
C TRP A 78 4.52 7.90 -5.63
N ARG A 79 4.13 6.84 -4.92
CA ARG A 79 2.80 6.71 -4.34
C ARG A 79 2.73 7.28 -2.93
N TRP A 80 1.51 7.60 -2.49
CA TRP A 80 1.26 8.30 -1.24
C TRP A 80 1.80 7.61 0.05
N PRO A 81 1.91 6.27 0.17
CA PRO A 81 2.47 5.69 1.39
C PRO A 81 3.96 5.99 1.55
N PHE A 82 4.68 6.23 0.45
CA PHE A 82 6.08 6.62 0.49
C PHE A 82 6.18 8.10 0.88
N ASP A 83 6.09 8.33 2.18
CA ASP A 83 6.13 9.61 2.89
C ASP A 83 7.55 10.20 2.96
N TRP A 84 8.23 10.24 1.81
CA TRP A 84 9.48 10.97 1.63
C TRP A 84 9.33 12.42 2.11
N GLY A 85 10.37 12.94 2.78
CA GLY A 85 10.33 14.31 3.31
C GLY A 85 10.13 15.37 2.23
N ASP A 86 9.38 16.43 2.56
CA ASP A 86 9.14 17.55 1.64
C ASP A 86 10.46 18.19 1.20
N LEU A 87 10.68 18.24 -0.12
CA LEU A 87 11.87 18.81 -0.74
C LEU A 87 11.79 20.33 -0.83
N GLN A 88 12.93 20.99 -0.66
CA GLN A 88 13.06 22.45 -0.63
C GLN A 88 14.25 22.91 -1.48
N GLN A 89 14.22 24.14 -1.99
CA GLN A 89 15.26 24.73 -2.86
C GLN A 89 15.87 26.02 -2.27
N GLN A 90 15.47 26.39 -1.07
CA GLN A 90 15.76 27.68 -0.44
C GLN A 90 17.08 27.67 0.32
N ASP A 91 17.42 26.57 1.02
CA ASP A 91 18.63 26.46 1.84
C ASP A 91 19.46 25.23 1.46
N PRO A 92 20.57 25.38 0.73
CA PRO A 92 21.44 24.27 0.34
C PRO A 92 22.17 23.58 1.50
N GLY A 93 22.17 24.18 2.71
CA GLY A 93 22.77 23.61 3.91
C GLY A 93 21.78 22.88 4.83
N ALA A 94 20.49 22.85 4.48
CA ALA A 94 19.45 22.21 5.26
C ALA A 94 19.01 20.86 4.63
N PRO A 95 18.40 19.96 5.42
CA PRO A 95 17.83 18.72 4.90
C PRO A 95 16.83 18.90 3.76
N ASN A 96 16.59 17.82 3.03
CA ASN A 96 15.67 17.75 1.89
C ASN A 96 15.98 18.78 0.78
N HIS A 97 17.24 19.18 0.61
CA HIS A 97 17.59 20.15 -0.43
C HIS A 97 17.57 19.52 -1.83
N LEU A 98 16.78 20.11 -2.73
CA LEU A 98 16.59 19.70 -4.12
C LEU A 98 17.31 20.65 -5.07
N VAL A 99 18.06 20.10 -6.03
CA VAL A 99 18.68 20.89 -7.09
C VAL A 99 18.72 20.10 -8.39
N ALA A 100 18.58 20.78 -9.53
CA ALA A 100 18.78 20.22 -10.85
C ALA A 100 19.93 20.93 -11.59
N HIS A 101 20.70 20.15 -12.36
CA HIS A 101 21.81 20.64 -13.17
C HIS A 101 21.62 20.24 -14.62
N PHE A 102 21.49 21.23 -15.49
CA PHE A 102 21.28 21.08 -16.93
C PHE A 102 22.57 21.29 -17.72
N PRO A 103 22.69 20.69 -18.92
CA PRO A 103 23.83 20.92 -19.80
C PRO A 103 23.86 22.36 -20.32
N ALA A 104 25.02 22.79 -20.81
CA ALA A 104 25.20 24.14 -21.34
C ALA A 104 24.22 24.43 -22.49
N GLY A 105 23.55 25.60 -22.43
CA GLY A 105 22.56 26.00 -23.43
C GLY A 105 21.15 25.48 -23.19
N VAL A 106 20.93 24.72 -22.12
CA VAL A 106 19.59 24.31 -21.64
C VAL A 106 19.35 24.91 -20.27
N THR A 107 18.16 25.46 -20.08
CA THR A 107 17.67 25.90 -18.76
C THR A 107 16.39 25.17 -18.44
N GLY A 108 16.22 24.78 -17.18
CA GLY A 108 15.00 24.14 -16.71
C GLY A 108 14.68 24.56 -15.29
N GLU A 109 13.47 24.20 -14.88
CA GLU A 109 12.92 24.39 -13.55
C GLU A 109 12.70 23.02 -12.93
N VAL A 110 12.95 22.89 -11.63
CA VAL A 110 12.65 21.68 -10.86
C VAL A 110 11.74 22.06 -9.70
N VAL A 111 10.70 21.27 -9.45
CA VAL A 111 9.72 21.51 -8.38
C VAL A 111 9.37 20.18 -7.73
N TYR A 112 9.16 20.19 -6.42
CA TYR A 112 8.55 19.09 -5.71
C TYR A 112 7.06 19.33 -5.57
N GLU A 113 6.27 18.35 -5.98
CA GLU A 113 4.81 18.37 -5.92
C GLU A 113 4.33 17.29 -4.95
N HIS A 114 3.85 17.71 -3.78
CA HIS A 114 3.30 16.79 -2.77
C HIS A 114 1.94 16.20 -3.20
N ARG A 115 1.21 16.82 -4.14
CA ARG A 115 -0.06 16.30 -4.65
C ARG A 115 -0.13 16.47 -6.16
N GLY A 116 0.65 15.63 -6.85
CA GLY A 116 0.67 15.51 -8.29
C GLY A 116 -0.66 15.01 -8.86
N ASP A 117 -0.80 15.13 -10.18
CA ASP A 117 -1.99 14.78 -10.96
C ASP A 117 -1.88 13.45 -11.71
N LEU A 118 -0.80 12.68 -11.49
CA LEU A 118 -0.60 11.36 -12.07
C LEU A 118 -1.18 10.28 -11.16
N ASN A 119 -2.48 10.06 -11.13
CA ASN A 119 -3.05 9.05 -10.23
C ASN A 119 -2.62 7.60 -10.63
N PRO A 120 -2.04 6.75 -9.73
CA PRO A 120 -1.90 6.87 -8.28
C PRO A 120 -0.51 7.27 -7.76
N TRP A 121 0.32 7.89 -8.60
CA TRP A 121 1.56 8.57 -8.25
C TRP A 121 1.26 9.99 -7.73
N HIS A 122 1.03 10.08 -6.42
CA HIS A 122 0.56 11.29 -5.76
C HIS A 122 1.68 12.30 -5.49
N HIS A 123 2.93 11.87 -5.50
CA HIS A 123 4.09 12.72 -5.24
C HIS A 123 5.03 12.68 -6.43
N ASP A 124 5.60 13.83 -6.80
CA ASP A 124 6.61 13.87 -7.86
C ASP A 124 7.65 14.97 -7.70
N ILE A 125 8.83 14.72 -8.28
CA ILE A 125 9.77 15.76 -8.67
C ILE A 125 9.50 16.06 -10.14
N ASP A 126 8.94 17.23 -10.41
CA ASP A 126 8.67 17.72 -11.75
C ASP A 126 9.84 18.55 -12.28
N VAL A 127 10.33 18.18 -13.45
CA VAL A 127 11.34 18.95 -14.18
C VAL A 127 10.73 19.46 -15.48
N ARG A 128 10.77 20.77 -15.67
CA ARG A 128 10.33 21.44 -16.90
C ARG A 128 11.52 22.03 -17.64
N ILE A 129 11.62 21.73 -18.93
CA ILE A 129 12.59 22.41 -19.81
C ILE A 129 12.04 23.80 -20.14
N ALA A 130 12.70 24.84 -19.63
CA ALA A 130 12.26 26.23 -19.78
C ALA A 130 12.77 26.87 -21.08
N SER A 131 13.99 26.53 -21.48
CA SER A 131 14.58 26.97 -22.76
C SER A 131 15.67 26.02 -23.21
N GLY A 132 15.74 25.77 -24.52
CA GLY A 132 16.70 24.88 -25.16
C GLY A 132 16.10 23.53 -25.52
N SER A 133 16.94 22.58 -25.92
CA SER A 133 16.48 21.23 -26.25
C SER A 133 17.50 20.20 -25.82
N LEU A 134 17.06 19.15 -25.16
CA LEU A 134 17.82 17.93 -24.93
C LEU A 134 17.55 16.96 -26.07
N ARG A 135 18.62 16.39 -26.64
CA ARG A 135 18.60 15.41 -27.73
C ARG A 135 19.13 14.08 -27.24
N GLU A 136 19.06 13.07 -28.10
CA GLU A 136 19.61 11.74 -27.83
C GLU A 136 21.04 11.82 -27.25
N GLY A 137 21.23 11.21 -26.09
CA GLY A 137 22.50 11.18 -25.36
C GLY A 137 22.78 12.37 -24.46
N ASP A 138 22.03 13.48 -24.58
CA ASP A 138 22.11 14.57 -23.61
C ASP A 138 21.59 14.10 -22.24
N ALA A 139 22.15 14.67 -21.19
CA ALA A 139 21.78 14.32 -19.83
C ALA A 139 21.76 15.53 -18.90
N PHE A 140 20.89 15.46 -17.91
CA PHE A 140 20.85 16.37 -16.77
C PHE A 140 20.73 15.55 -15.48
N SER A 141 20.98 16.18 -14.34
CA SER A 141 20.92 15.50 -13.04
C SER A 141 20.04 16.22 -12.04
N ILE A 142 19.38 15.47 -11.17
CA ILE A 142 18.64 15.95 -10.02
C ILE A 142 19.33 15.39 -8.77
N ALA A 143 19.53 16.21 -7.74
CA ALA A 143 20.11 15.78 -6.49
C ALA A 143 19.21 16.20 -5.32
N CYS A 144 18.91 15.24 -4.45
CA CYS A 144 18.21 15.41 -3.19
C CYS A 144 19.22 15.14 -2.07
N SER A 145 19.53 16.15 -1.25
CA SER A 145 20.53 16.05 -0.18
C SER A 145 19.86 15.89 1.18
N GLU A 146 20.38 14.98 2.00
CA GLU A 146 19.83 14.64 3.31
C GLU A 146 18.30 14.45 3.28
N TRP A 147 17.81 13.74 2.25
CA TRP A 147 16.39 13.53 2.02
C TRP A 147 15.85 12.52 3.04
N ALA A 148 14.87 12.91 3.84
CA ALA A 148 14.25 12.02 4.81
C ALA A 148 13.52 10.87 4.11
N SER A 149 13.92 9.65 4.44
CA SER A 149 13.35 8.41 3.90
C SER A 149 11.96 8.14 4.46
N PRO A 150 11.12 7.36 3.76
CA PRO A 150 9.81 6.96 4.25
C PRO A 150 9.88 6.26 5.61
N THR A 151 8.82 6.36 6.40
CA THR A 151 8.77 5.86 7.78
C THR A 151 8.33 4.41 7.90
N PHE A 152 7.97 3.75 6.80
CA PHE A 152 7.56 2.35 6.79
C PHE A 152 8.57 1.44 6.07
N ALA A 153 8.70 0.22 6.56
CA ALA A 153 9.57 -0.79 5.98
C ALA A 153 8.89 -1.50 4.80
N THR A 154 9.65 -1.74 3.73
CA THR A 154 9.20 -2.50 2.56
C THR A 154 10.39 -3.05 1.80
N ASP A 155 10.23 -4.24 1.21
CA ASP A 155 11.23 -4.83 0.33
C ASP A 155 11.20 -4.25 -1.10
N ASP A 156 10.28 -3.30 -1.35
CA ASP A 156 9.78 -3.02 -2.69
C ASP A 156 9.59 -1.52 -2.97
N GLY A 157 10.53 -0.69 -2.48
CA GLY A 157 10.57 0.73 -2.77
C GLY A 157 10.95 1.00 -4.22
N TYR A 158 10.30 1.97 -4.86
CA TYR A 158 10.54 2.29 -6.26
C TYR A 158 10.17 3.74 -6.62
N PHE A 159 10.65 4.18 -7.78
CA PHE A 159 10.25 5.42 -8.43
C PHE A 159 9.71 5.10 -9.82
N LEU A 160 8.57 5.67 -10.19
CA LEU A 160 8.12 5.71 -11.58
C LEU A 160 8.76 6.91 -12.27
N VAL A 161 9.18 6.73 -13.52
CA VAL A 161 9.66 7.82 -14.35
C VAL A 161 8.77 7.98 -15.57
N ALA A 162 8.36 9.21 -15.86
CA ALA A 162 7.64 9.52 -17.08
C ALA A 162 8.13 10.82 -17.73
N ILE A 163 8.02 10.88 -19.05
CA ILE A 163 8.28 12.09 -19.84
C ILE A 163 7.01 12.57 -20.52
N ASN A 164 6.96 13.88 -20.79
CA ASN A 164 5.89 14.52 -21.52
C ASN A 164 6.51 15.51 -22.53
N PRO A 165 6.93 15.01 -23.70
CA PRO A 165 7.60 15.83 -24.71
C PRO A 165 6.67 16.88 -25.33
N GLU A 166 5.36 16.60 -25.38
CA GLU A 166 4.36 17.41 -26.07
C GLU A 166 3.62 18.40 -25.16
N GLY A 167 3.77 18.26 -23.84
CA GLY A 167 3.06 19.08 -22.84
C GLY A 167 1.55 18.80 -22.78
N THR A 168 1.11 17.58 -23.09
CA THR A 168 -0.30 17.16 -23.06
C THR A 168 -0.64 16.49 -21.71
N ASN A 169 -1.82 15.90 -21.59
CA ASN A 169 -2.14 15.05 -20.44
C ASN A 169 -1.57 13.63 -20.55
N ASP A 170 -0.96 13.27 -21.68
CA ASP A 170 -0.45 11.92 -21.92
C ASP A 170 1.07 11.86 -21.66
N TRP A 171 1.43 11.06 -20.68
CA TRP A 171 2.80 10.85 -20.21
C TRP A 171 3.31 9.49 -20.69
N ILE A 172 4.58 9.45 -21.09
CA ILE A 172 5.25 8.24 -21.57
C ILE A 172 6.08 7.67 -20.42
N ARG A 173 5.74 6.48 -19.92
CA ARG A 173 6.53 5.81 -18.87
C ARG A 173 7.86 5.32 -19.42
N LEU A 174 8.95 5.62 -18.73
CA LEU A 174 10.29 5.08 -18.99
C LEU A 174 10.49 3.73 -18.29
N VAL A 175 11.56 3.03 -18.62
CA VAL A 175 11.97 1.88 -17.81
C VAL A 175 12.30 2.38 -16.40
N ASP A 176 11.60 1.84 -15.41
CA ASP A 176 11.78 2.25 -14.03
C ASP A 176 13.21 1.93 -13.55
N PRO A 177 13.79 2.78 -12.69
CA PRO A 177 15.02 2.45 -11.99
C PRO A 177 14.90 1.17 -11.14
N PRO A 178 16.04 0.59 -10.72
CA PRO A 178 16.03 -0.54 -9.79
C PRO A 178 15.25 -0.23 -8.51
N ARG A 179 14.48 -1.22 -8.05
CA ARG A 179 13.82 -1.17 -6.74
C ARG A 179 14.86 -1.19 -5.61
N PHE A 180 14.49 -0.65 -4.46
CA PHE A 180 15.32 -0.57 -3.25
C PHE A 180 14.51 -1.03 -2.03
N LYS A 181 15.20 -1.33 -0.93
CA LYS A 181 14.60 -1.77 0.33
C LYS A 181 14.59 -0.66 1.36
N ILE A 182 13.51 -0.58 2.14
CA ILE A 182 13.42 0.23 3.35
C ILE A 182 13.36 -0.74 4.52
N LEU A 183 14.41 -0.77 5.33
CA LEU A 183 14.49 -1.62 6.52
C LEU A 183 13.85 -0.93 7.73
N PRO A 184 13.33 -1.71 8.69
CA PRO A 184 12.98 -1.16 10.00
C PRO A 184 14.22 -0.55 10.68
N GLY A 185 14.00 0.45 11.51
CA GLY A 185 15.02 0.99 12.41
C GLY A 185 15.32 0.10 13.62
N GLU A 186 16.09 0.65 14.54
CA GLU A 186 16.43 0.01 15.82
C GLU A 186 15.16 -0.22 16.68
N PRO A 187 15.12 -1.31 17.48
CA PRO A 187 14.02 -1.56 18.42
C PRO A 187 13.74 -0.39 19.36
N ASP A 188 12.46 0.02 19.44
CA ASP A 188 11.94 1.05 20.34
C ASP A 188 11.07 0.45 21.46
N ARG A 189 10.23 -0.55 21.13
CA ARG A 189 9.35 -1.22 22.11
C ARG A 189 8.92 -2.62 21.68
N LEU A 190 8.41 -3.39 22.65
CA LEU A 190 7.74 -4.67 22.39
C LEU A 190 6.24 -4.50 22.21
N ILE A 191 5.68 -5.33 21.33
CA ILE A 191 4.25 -5.57 21.19
C ILE A 191 4.00 -7.06 21.37
N ALA A 192 3.05 -7.41 22.26
CA ALA A 192 2.57 -8.77 22.46
C ALA A 192 1.08 -8.84 22.16
N ILE A 193 0.67 -9.79 21.32
CA ILE A 193 -0.71 -10.00 20.89
C ILE A 193 -1.13 -11.43 21.22
N ALA A 194 -2.26 -11.56 21.91
CA ALA A 194 -2.90 -12.81 22.27
C ALA A 194 -4.35 -12.82 21.77
N PRO A 195 -4.99 -13.99 21.57
CA PRO A 195 -6.41 -14.05 21.26
C PRO A 195 -7.27 -13.31 22.28
N ALA A 196 -8.38 -12.72 21.86
CA ALA A 196 -9.26 -11.98 22.76
C ALA A 196 -9.99 -12.89 23.76
N ASP A 197 -10.31 -14.11 23.32
CA ASP A 197 -11.06 -15.10 24.09
C ASP A 197 -10.35 -16.45 24.07
N GLY A 198 -10.50 -17.20 25.15
CA GLY A 198 -10.09 -18.59 25.26
C GLY A 198 -10.94 -19.37 26.25
N TYR A 199 -10.67 -20.67 26.40
CA TYR A 199 -11.21 -21.47 27.50
C TYR A 199 -10.16 -22.39 28.12
N VAL A 200 -10.39 -22.85 29.35
CA VAL A 200 -9.45 -23.73 30.07
C VAL A 200 -9.17 -24.99 29.26
N GLY A 201 -7.89 -25.27 29.01
CA GLY A 201 -7.40 -26.39 28.20
C GLY A 201 -7.27 -26.09 26.71
N GLU A 202 -7.79 -24.95 26.22
CA GLU A 202 -7.60 -24.54 24.83
C GLU A 202 -6.15 -24.12 24.57
N GLN A 203 -5.63 -24.55 23.41
CA GLN A 203 -4.35 -24.13 22.88
C GLN A 203 -4.52 -22.88 22.03
N ALA A 204 -3.55 -21.97 22.12
CA ALA A 204 -3.52 -20.74 21.33
C ALA A 204 -2.08 -20.34 21.02
N THR A 205 -1.91 -19.33 20.18
CA THR A 205 -0.62 -18.72 19.88
C THR A 205 -0.59 -17.29 20.35
N VAL A 206 0.48 -16.90 21.04
CA VAL A 206 0.79 -15.52 21.41
C VAL A 206 1.93 -15.04 20.53
N ARG A 207 1.76 -13.90 19.87
CA ARG A 207 2.78 -13.31 18.99
C ARG A 207 3.46 -12.16 19.71
N VAL A 208 4.79 -12.11 19.61
CA VAL A 208 5.60 -11.06 20.20
C VAL A 208 6.60 -10.56 19.17
N ARG A 209 6.67 -9.24 19.02
CA ARG A 209 7.64 -8.58 18.13
C ARG A 209 8.19 -7.32 18.79
N ALA A 210 9.42 -6.95 18.47
CA ALA A 210 9.83 -5.57 18.63
C ALA A 210 9.33 -4.75 17.44
N VAL A 211 9.15 -3.46 17.68
CA VAL A 211 8.94 -2.48 16.63
C VAL A 211 9.92 -1.32 16.80
N ASP A 212 10.27 -0.68 15.68
CA ASP A 212 11.01 0.58 15.69
C ASP A 212 10.11 1.77 16.08
N ALA A 213 10.66 2.99 16.02
CA ALA A 213 9.94 4.22 16.35
C ALA A 213 8.68 4.46 15.48
N TRP A 214 8.60 3.82 14.31
CA TRP A 214 7.53 3.95 13.32
C TRP A 214 6.63 2.71 13.24
N GLU A 215 6.73 1.82 14.23
CA GLU A 215 5.95 0.58 14.33
C GLU A 215 6.32 -0.53 13.33
N ASN A 216 7.43 -0.41 12.61
CA ASN A 216 7.92 -1.48 11.74
C ASN A 216 8.45 -2.63 12.58
N ALA A 217 8.06 -3.86 12.27
CA ALA A 217 8.56 -5.04 12.97
C ALA A 217 10.07 -5.18 12.78
N THR A 218 10.82 -5.29 13.88
CA THR A 218 12.29 -5.31 13.86
C THR A 218 12.86 -6.53 14.62
N PRO A 219 13.99 -7.11 14.18
CA PRO A 219 14.55 -8.31 14.80
C PRO A 219 15.02 -8.11 16.24
N ILE A 220 14.73 -9.09 17.10
CA ILE A 220 15.22 -9.22 18.48
C ILE A 220 15.39 -10.68 18.86
N GLU A 221 16.14 -10.94 19.94
CA GLU A 221 16.14 -12.27 20.57
C GLU A 221 14.77 -12.61 21.18
N PRO A 222 14.41 -13.90 21.35
CA PRO A 222 13.09 -14.29 21.86
C PRO A 222 12.81 -13.71 23.26
N PRO A 223 11.74 -12.91 23.45
CA PRO A 223 11.38 -12.38 24.76
C PRO A 223 10.93 -13.45 25.75
N HIS A 224 11.31 -13.34 27.02
CA HIS A 224 10.75 -14.19 28.05
C HIS A 224 9.29 -13.82 28.34
N LEU A 225 8.39 -14.82 28.28
CA LEU A 225 6.98 -14.65 28.61
C LEU A 225 6.63 -15.20 30.00
N LYS A 226 5.76 -14.47 30.72
CA LYS A 226 5.22 -14.89 32.02
C LYS A 226 3.76 -14.48 32.18
N CYS A 227 2.93 -15.41 32.65
CA CYS A 227 1.57 -15.13 33.10
C CYS A 227 1.09 -16.26 34.03
N ASP A 228 0.51 -15.92 35.17
CA ASP A 228 -0.10 -16.92 36.04
C ASP A 228 -1.40 -17.45 35.40
N GLY A 229 -1.65 -18.76 35.52
CA GLY A 229 -2.81 -19.39 34.90
C GLY A 229 -2.69 -19.63 33.39
N VAL A 230 -1.48 -19.51 32.83
CA VAL A 230 -1.18 -19.80 31.42
C VAL A 230 0.06 -20.68 31.35
N ASN A 231 -0.05 -21.83 30.70
CA ASN A 231 1.12 -22.66 30.36
C ASN A 231 1.72 -22.13 29.06
N ILE A 232 2.99 -21.74 29.08
CA ILE A 232 3.68 -21.14 27.92
C ILE A 232 4.77 -22.09 27.44
N GLY A 233 4.72 -22.46 26.16
CA GLY A 233 5.72 -23.30 25.52
C GLY A 233 6.94 -22.53 25.02
N ALA A 234 7.84 -23.24 24.35
CA ALA A 234 9.05 -22.64 23.79
C ALA A 234 8.74 -21.70 22.60
N PRO A 235 9.48 -20.61 22.43
CA PRO A 235 9.33 -19.72 21.28
C PRO A 235 9.64 -20.42 19.96
N VAL A 236 8.90 -20.04 18.92
CA VAL A 236 9.13 -20.43 17.52
C VAL A 236 9.28 -19.16 16.70
N ALA A 237 10.32 -19.08 15.86
CA ALA A 237 10.49 -17.94 14.95
C ALA A 237 9.46 -18.02 13.81
N CYS A 238 8.78 -16.91 13.50
CA CYS A 238 8.02 -16.78 12.28
C CYS A 238 8.97 -16.89 11.07
N PRO A 239 8.67 -17.71 10.04
CA PRO A 239 9.61 -17.93 8.93
C PRO A 239 9.90 -16.69 8.06
N ARG A 240 8.94 -15.76 7.96
CA ARG A 240 9.01 -14.61 7.01
C ARG A 240 9.29 -13.27 7.69
N TYR A 241 8.98 -13.14 8.98
CA TYR A 241 8.97 -11.86 9.67
C TYR A 241 9.68 -11.94 11.03
N PRO A 242 10.20 -10.83 11.56
CA PRO A 242 10.84 -10.78 12.88
C PRO A 242 9.81 -10.84 14.01
N VAL A 243 9.10 -11.96 14.09
CA VAL A 243 8.03 -12.23 15.06
C VAL A 243 8.31 -13.56 15.74
N TRP A 244 8.13 -13.61 17.05
CA TRP A 244 8.19 -14.82 17.85
C TRP A 244 6.78 -15.29 18.20
N GLU A 245 6.49 -16.56 17.93
CA GLU A 245 5.26 -17.22 18.29
C GLU A 245 5.45 -18.13 19.51
N TYR A 246 4.57 -18.01 20.49
CA TYR A 246 4.56 -18.80 21.71
C TYR A 246 3.28 -19.63 21.76
N PRO A 247 3.36 -20.97 21.70
CA PRO A 247 2.21 -21.80 21.97
C PRO A 247 1.84 -21.68 23.44
N VAL A 248 0.58 -21.42 23.73
CA VAL A 248 0.04 -21.31 25.09
C VAL A 248 -1.11 -22.27 25.30
N THR A 249 -1.35 -22.65 26.57
CA THR A 249 -2.56 -23.35 26.99
C THR A 249 -3.11 -22.69 28.22
N TRP A 250 -4.38 -22.27 28.18
CA TRP A 250 -5.02 -21.60 29.30
C TRP A 250 -5.30 -22.61 30.43
N SER A 251 -4.83 -22.34 31.64
CA SER A 251 -4.96 -23.28 32.76
C SER A 251 -5.90 -22.79 33.87
N ALA A 252 -6.35 -21.55 33.80
CA ALA A 252 -7.32 -20.98 34.74
C ALA A 252 -8.30 -20.05 34.00
N PRO A 253 -9.56 -19.95 34.45
CA PRO A 253 -10.48 -18.94 33.95
C PRO A 253 -10.12 -17.56 34.52
N GLY A 254 -10.48 -16.50 33.79
CA GLY A 254 -10.22 -15.12 34.19
C GLY A 254 -9.80 -14.22 33.03
N VAL A 255 -9.30 -13.03 33.35
CA VAL A 255 -8.69 -12.14 32.36
C VAL A 255 -7.18 -12.21 32.50
N HIS A 256 -6.50 -12.63 31.46
CA HIS A 256 -5.05 -12.79 31.43
C HIS A 256 -4.40 -11.69 30.59
N ARG A 257 -3.26 -11.18 31.07
CA ARG A 257 -2.36 -10.31 30.32
C ARG A 257 -0.96 -10.89 30.47
N ILE A 258 -0.37 -11.28 29.35
CA ILE A 258 0.92 -11.97 29.34
C ILE A 258 2.01 -10.91 29.34
N SER A 259 2.95 -11.00 30.28
CA SER A 259 4.12 -10.14 30.34
C SER A 259 5.19 -10.68 29.41
N ALA A 260 5.74 -9.82 28.56
CA ALA A 260 6.89 -10.10 27.70
C ALA A 260 8.06 -9.21 28.10
N VAL A 261 9.27 -9.78 28.21
CA VAL A 261 10.51 -9.06 28.55
C VAL A 261 11.66 -9.57 27.69
N GLY A 262 12.35 -8.69 26.96
CA GLY A 262 13.47 -9.05 26.08
C GLY A 262 14.22 -7.79 25.64
N ASP A 263 15.55 -7.90 25.47
CA ASP A 263 16.44 -6.84 24.96
C ASP A 263 16.27 -5.46 25.64
N GLY A 264 15.98 -5.46 26.94
CA GLY A 264 15.80 -4.23 27.72
C GLY A 264 14.40 -3.62 27.66
N PHE A 265 13.49 -4.22 26.87
CA PHE A 265 12.11 -3.80 26.73
C PHE A 265 11.15 -4.72 27.49
N SER A 266 9.96 -4.20 27.82
CA SER A 266 8.88 -5.00 28.41
C SER A 266 7.52 -4.48 28.00
N CYS A 267 6.55 -5.37 27.83
CA CYS A 267 5.15 -5.02 27.58
C CYS A 267 4.18 -6.01 28.22
N LEU A 268 2.89 -5.66 28.21
CA LEU A 268 1.78 -6.58 28.48
C LEU A 268 1.01 -6.82 27.19
N SER A 269 0.50 -8.03 27.00
CA SER A 269 -0.43 -8.31 25.91
C SER A 269 -1.76 -7.56 26.07
N ASN A 270 -2.55 -7.53 25.00
CA ASN A 270 -3.99 -7.28 25.09
C ASN A 270 -4.64 -8.30 26.08
N PRO A 271 -5.80 -7.96 26.68
CA PRO A 271 -6.44 -8.87 27.60
C PRO A 271 -7.03 -10.06 26.84
N THR A 272 -6.85 -11.26 27.40
CA THR A 272 -7.55 -12.48 26.97
C THR A 272 -8.55 -12.88 28.04
N ARG A 273 -9.82 -13.00 27.68
CA ARG A 273 -10.87 -13.53 28.55
C ARG A 273 -10.94 -15.05 28.39
N VAL A 274 -10.61 -15.76 29.46
CA VAL A 274 -10.64 -17.23 29.52
C VAL A 274 -11.85 -17.69 30.33
N THR A 275 -12.70 -18.51 29.71
CA THR A 275 -13.86 -19.15 30.35
C THR A 275 -13.56 -20.60 30.76
N GLU A 276 -14.42 -21.22 31.57
CA GLU A 276 -14.25 -22.63 31.96
C GLU A 276 -14.42 -23.59 30.79
N SER A 277 -15.30 -23.26 29.84
CA SER A 277 -15.58 -24.03 28.63
C SER A 277 -15.68 -23.11 27.42
N ALA A 278 -15.61 -23.67 26.20
CA ALA A 278 -15.70 -22.90 24.97
C ALA A 278 -16.91 -21.95 24.96
N PRO A 279 -16.70 -20.64 24.69
CA PRO A 279 -17.79 -19.68 24.65
C PRO A 279 -18.63 -19.85 23.38
N ALA A 280 -19.91 -19.52 23.44
CA ALA A 280 -20.82 -19.60 22.30
C ALA A 280 -20.49 -18.56 21.21
N GLN A 281 -19.88 -17.44 21.59
CA GLN A 281 -19.43 -16.37 20.71
C GLN A 281 -18.01 -15.96 21.13
N ARG A 282 -17.21 -15.53 20.16
CA ARG A 282 -15.84 -15.07 20.37
C ARG A 282 -15.64 -13.69 19.80
N THR A 283 -14.77 -12.93 20.43
CA THR A 283 -14.22 -11.70 19.88
C THR A 283 -13.02 -12.03 19.00
N TYR A 284 -13.03 -11.51 17.79
CA TYR A 284 -11.93 -11.59 16.84
C TYR A 284 -11.53 -10.17 16.44
N TRP A 285 -10.24 -9.97 16.20
CA TRP A 285 -9.67 -8.73 15.70
C TRP A 285 -9.36 -8.89 14.22
N GLY A 286 -9.73 -7.90 13.43
CA GLY A 286 -9.46 -7.90 12.01
C GLY A 286 -9.61 -6.52 11.41
N ASP A 287 -9.20 -6.42 10.16
CA ASP A 287 -9.22 -5.17 9.41
C ASP A 287 -9.84 -5.40 8.03
N LEU A 288 -11.10 -4.96 7.90
CA LEU A 288 -11.86 -5.11 6.66
C LEU A 288 -11.63 -3.96 5.69
N HIS A 289 -10.91 -2.91 6.09
CA HIS A 289 -10.55 -1.79 5.25
C HIS A 289 -9.03 -1.63 5.16
N ALA A 290 -8.36 -2.71 4.74
CA ALA A 290 -6.92 -2.77 4.60
C ALA A 290 -6.50 -3.05 3.15
N GLY A 291 -5.19 -3.22 2.94
CA GLY A 291 -4.69 -3.83 1.71
C GLY A 291 -4.74 -2.92 0.49
N GLN A 292 -4.67 -1.59 0.69
CA GLN A 292 -4.19 -0.66 -0.32
C GLN A 292 -2.73 -1.04 -0.65
N SER A 293 -2.56 -2.00 -1.54
CA SER A 293 -1.27 -2.56 -1.96
C SER A 293 -0.87 -1.96 -3.31
N GLU A 294 0.16 -2.50 -3.97
CA GLU A 294 0.62 -1.95 -5.25
C GLU A 294 -0.47 -2.07 -6.34
N ILE A 295 -1.38 -3.04 -6.27
CA ILE A 295 -2.51 -3.13 -7.21
C ILE A 295 -3.57 -2.02 -7.05
N GLY A 296 -3.54 -1.30 -5.93
CA GLY A 296 -4.34 -0.09 -5.68
C GLY A 296 -3.45 1.15 -5.71
N CYS A 297 -3.61 2.01 -4.70
CA CYS A 297 -2.81 3.22 -4.55
C CYS A 297 -1.65 3.11 -3.55
N GLY A 298 -1.47 1.94 -2.92
CA GLY A 298 -0.51 1.79 -1.83
C GLY A 298 0.78 1.06 -2.23
N ALA A 299 1.35 0.28 -1.31
CA ALA A 299 2.69 -0.31 -1.42
C ALA A 299 2.71 -1.81 -1.04
N GLY A 300 3.70 -2.53 -1.56
CA GLY A 300 3.87 -3.97 -1.34
C GLY A 300 2.86 -4.82 -2.12
N SER A 301 3.10 -6.14 -2.15
CA SER A 301 2.21 -7.07 -2.85
C SER A 301 0.98 -7.45 -2.04
N LEU A 302 -0.07 -7.91 -2.72
CA LEU A 302 -1.25 -8.50 -2.07
C LEU A 302 -0.89 -9.71 -1.19
N ASP A 303 0.10 -10.50 -1.63
CA ASP A 303 0.68 -11.60 -0.86
C ASP A 303 1.29 -11.11 0.46
N HIS A 304 2.10 -10.05 0.40
CA HIS A 304 2.69 -9.45 1.59
C HIS A 304 1.61 -8.92 2.54
N HIS A 305 0.57 -8.26 2.01
CA HIS A 305 -0.53 -7.73 2.81
C HIS A 305 -1.19 -8.78 3.70
N TYR A 306 -1.69 -9.89 3.13
CA TYR A 306 -2.35 -10.93 3.92
C TYR A 306 -1.39 -11.65 4.87
N ALA A 307 -0.16 -11.92 4.43
CA ALA A 307 0.87 -12.51 5.29
C ALA A 307 1.17 -11.59 6.49
N TYR A 308 1.32 -10.28 6.28
CA TYR A 308 1.62 -9.33 7.33
C TYR A 308 0.45 -9.18 8.32
N ALA A 309 -0.79 -9.11 7.81
CA ALA A 309 -1.99 -9.07 8.64
C ALA A 309 -2.09 -10.26 9.60
N ARG A 310 -1.83 -11.48 9.10
CA ARG A 310 -1.88 -12.72 9.89
C ARG A 310 -0.67 -12.86 10.82
N ASP A 311 0.52 -12.76 10.26
CA ASP A 311 1.75 -13.23 10.90
C ASP A 311 2.43 -12.14 11.74
N VAL A 312 2.22 -10.86 11.40
CA VAL A 312 2.83 -9.73 12.12
C VAL A 312 1.80 -9.01 12.98
N ALA A 313 0.72 -8.52 12.38
CA ALA A 313 -0.34 -7.81 13.10
C ALA A 313 -1.18 -8.75 13.98
N GLY A 314 -1.14 -10.06 13.73
CA GLY A 314 -1.84 -11.05 14.54
C GLY A 314 -3.36 -10.99 14.41
N LEU A 315 -3.87 -10.46 13.30
CA LEU A 315 -5.30 -10.39 13.00
C LEU A 315 -5.84 -11.79 12.71
N GLN A 316 -7.15 -11.97 12.89
CA GLN A 316 -7.87 -13.21 12.57
C GLN A 316 -8.69 -13.10 11.28
N PHE A 317 -8.89 -11.88 10.77
CA PHE A 317 -9.44 -11.68 9.44
C PHE A 317 -8.93 -10.37 8.86
N ALA A 318 -8.82 -10.31 7.53
CA ALA A 318 -8.52 -9.09 6.80
C ALA A 318 -9.18 -9.10 5.42
N SER A 319 -9.33 -7.93 4.80
CA SER A 319 -9.74 -7.81 3.40
C SER A 319 -8.83 -6.83 2.67
N GLN A 320 -8.48 -7.14 1.42
CA GLN A 320 -7.90 -6.15 0.52
C GLN A 320 -9.00 -5.24 -0.01
N GLN A 321 -8.74 -3.94 -0.06
CA GLN A 321 -9.72 -2.92 -0.43
C GLN A 321 -9.15 -1.90 -1.42
N ALA A 322 -8.29 -2.32 -2.36
CA ALA A 322 -7.89 -1.45 -3.46
C ALA A 322 -9.12 -0.80 -4.12
N ASN A 323 -9.02 0.49 -4.42
CA ASN A 323 -10.09 1.20 -5.12
C ASN A 323 -10.36 0.52 -6.46
N ASP A 324 -11.63 0.21 -6.70
CA ASP A 324 -12.10 -0.53 -7.86
C ASP A 324 -11.72 0.08 -9.21
N HIS A 325 -11.62 1.40 -9.30
CA HIS A 325 -11.21 2.11 -10.51
C HIS A 325 -9.73 1.88 -10.89
N TYR A 326 -8.90 1.33 -9.99
CA TYR A 326 -7.54 0.86 -10.32
C TYR A 326 -7.51 -0.60 -10.78
N VAL A 327 -8.58 -1.37 -10.57
CA VAL A 327 -8.56 -2.83 -10.66
C VAL A 327 -9.00 -3.29 -12.05
N THR A 328 -8.07 -3.61 -12.94
CA THR A 328 -8.41 -4.26 -14.23
C THR A 328 -8.93 -5.69 -14.03
N THR A 329 -9.52 -6.31 -15.07
CA THR A 329 -9.98 -7.71 -15.00
C THR A 329 -8.86 -8.67 -14.58
N ALA A 330 -7.64 -8.50 -15.12
CA ALA A 330 -6.49 -9.32 -14.78
C ALA A 330 -6.03 -9.11 -13.32
N ILE A 331 -6.13 -7.89 -12.79
CA ILE A 331 -5.86 -7.61 -11.37
C ILE A 331 -6.93 -8.27 -10.50
N TRP A 332 -8.21 -8.19 -10.87
CA TRP A 332 -9.29 -8.83 -10.11
C TRP A 332 -9.15 -10.36 -10.05
N GLU A 333 -8.82 -10.98 -11.19
CA GLU A 333 -8.50 -12.42 -11.24
C GLU A 333 -7.33 -12.75 -10.29
N HIS A 334 -6.28 -11.94 -10.29
CA HIS A 334 -5.16 -12.12 -9.37
C HIS A 334 -5.58 -11.99 -7.89
N VAL A 335 -6.41 -11.00 -7.55
CA VAL A 335 -6.95 -10.82 -6.19
C VAL A 335 -7.71 -12.07 -5.73
N ARG A 336 -8.60 -12.59 -6.59
CA ARG A 336 -9.36 -13.81 -6.33
C ARG A 336 -8.49 -15.05 -6.21
N GLU A 337 -7.40 -15.12 -6.97
CA GLU A 337 -6.46 -16.22 -6.89
C GLU A 337 -5.63 -16.21 -5.60
N VAL A 338 -5.21 -15.03 -5.13
CA VAL A 338 -4.31 -14.88 -3.97
C VAL A 338 -5.07 -14.97 -2.65
N THR A 339 -6.22 -14.31 -2.55
CA THR A 339 -7.02 -14.21 -1.31
C THR A 339 -7.22 -15.57 -0.60
N PRO A 340 -7.79 -16.61 -1.24
CA PRO A 340 -8.06 -17.88 -0.56
C PRO A 340 -6.80 -18.70 -0.22
N ARG A 341 -5.61 -18.30 -0.69
CA ARG A 341 -4.34 -18.98 -0.32
C ARG A 341 -3.94 -18.68 1.12
N TYR A 342 -4.47 -17.60 1.68
CA TYR A 342 -4.17 -17.14 3.03
C TYR A 342 -5.16 -17.65 4.08
N ASP A 343 -6.30 -18.18 3.65
CA ASP A 343 -7.29 -18.80 4.53
C ASP A 343 -6.67 -19.96 5.32
N GLU A 344 -6.74 -19.84 6.64
CA GLU A 344 -6.30 -20.86 7.57
C GLU A 344 -7.45 -21.17 8.54
N LYS A 345 -8.10 -22.30 8.33
CA LYS A 345 -9.29 -22.70 9.08
C LYS A 345 -9.05 -22.62 10.59
N GLY A 346 -9.80 -21.75 11.26
CA GLY A 346 -9.75 -21.55 12.72
C GLY A 346 -8.65 -20.60 13.20
N SER A 347 -7.88 -19.99 12.29
CA SER A 347 -6.76 -19.09 12.59
C SER A 347 -6.89 -17.75 11.87
N PHE A 348 -7.12 -17.76 10.55
CA PHE A 348 -7.19 -16.56 9.72
C PHE A 348 -8.18 -16.69 8.56
N LEU A 349 -8.94 -15.64 8.27
CA LEU A 349 -9.85 -15.55 7.13
C LEU A 349 -9.52 -14.32 6.26
N ALA A 350 -9.17 -14.56 5.01
CA ALA A 350 -8.94 -13.53 4.00
C ALA A 350 -10.24 -13.32 3.21
N TYR A 351 -10.85 -12.15 3.36
CA TYR A 351 -12.05 -11.78 2.61
C TYR A 351 -11.70 -11.19 1.26
N LEU A 352 -12.35 -11.71 0.21
CA LEU A 352 -12.36 -11.06 -1.10
C LEU A 352 -13.05 -9.70 -0.96
N GLY A 353 -12.44 -8.66 -1.51
CA GLY A 353 -12.98 -7.32 -1.39
C GLY A 353 -12.36 -6.30 -2.35
N CYS A 354 -13.05 -5.17 -2.46
CA CYS A 354 -12.61 -3.97 -3.16
C CYS A 354 -13.36 -2.75 -2.61
N GLU A 355 -12.75 -1.57 -2.74
CA GLU A 355 -13.40 -0.31 -2.38
C GLU A 355 -14.10 0.26 -3.60
N TRP A 356 -15.43 0.19 -3.64
CA TRP A 356 -16.24 0.84 -4.67
C TRP A 356 -16.23 2.34 -4.44
N SER A 357 -15.57 3.09 -5.34
CA SER A 357 -15.07 4.44 -5.03
C SER A 357 -15.53 5.53 -6.01
N PRO A 358 -16.85 5.73 -6.23
CA PRO A 358 -17.36 6.81 -7.08
C PRO A 358 -17.15 8.17 -6.40
N TYR A 359 -17.32 9.25 -7.16
CA TYR A 359 -17.48 10.58 -6.56
C TYR A 359 -18.63 10.62 -5.55
N THR A 360 -18.51 11.47 -4.53
CA THR A 360 -19.54 11.63 -3.48
C THR A 360 -20.93 11.92 -4.07
N ASP A 361 -21.00 12.73 -5.13
CA ASP A 361 -22.26 13.05 -5.82
C ASP A 361 -22.90 11.83 -6.52
N ASP A 362 -22.12 10.79 -6.80
CA ASP A 362 -22.56 9.53 -7.41
C ASP A 362 -22.71 8.39 -6.40
N GLY A 363 -22.17 8.53 -5.20
CA GLY A 363 -22.37 7.59 -4.11
C GLY A 363 -21.40 7.76 -2.95
N GLY A 364 -20.17 8.17 -3.24
CA GLY A 364 -19.05 8.08 -2.31
C GLY A 364 -18.61 6.65 -2.01
N ASP A 365 -17.45 6.55 -1.37
CA ASP A 365 -16.72 5.30 -1.15
C ASP A 365 -17.53 4.30 -0.30
N ARG A 366 -17.40 3.01 -0.63
CA ARG A 366 -17.93 1.85 0.11
C ARG A 366 -16.95 0.69 0.00
N ASN A 367 -16.63 0.03 1.10
CA ASN A 367 -15.96 -1.26 1.01
C ASN A 367 -16.99 -2.33 0.66
N VAL A 368 -16.65 -3.17 -0.31
CA VAL A 368 -17.39 -4.37 -0.66
C VAL A 368 -16.64 -5.57 -0.10
N ILE A 369 -17.27 -6.29 0.81
CA ILE A 369 -16.74 -7.52 1.40
C ILE A 369 -17.59 -8.68 0.90
N TYR A 370 -17.00 -9.54 0.07
CA TYR A 370 -17.69 -10.68 -0.52
C TYR A 370 -17.63 -11.89 0.41
N MET A 371 -18.78 -12.54 0.64
CA MET A 371 -18.87 -13.75 1.46
C MET A 371 -18.48 -15.02 0.71
N SER A 372 -18.33 -14.92 -0.61
CA SER A 372 -17.90 -15.99 -1.50
C SER A 372 -17.10 -15.43 -2.66
N ASP A 373 -16.48 -16.31 -3.45
CA ASP A 373 -15.76 -15.91 -4.65
C ASP A 373 -16.71 -15.25 -5.67
N GLU A 374 -16.30 -14.10 -6.21
CA GLU A 374 -17.06 -13.32 -7.18
C GLU A 374 -16.20 -13.04 -8.42
N PRO A 375 -16.47 -13.67 -9.58
CA PRO A 375 -15.68 -13.45 -10.79
C PRO A 375 -15.88 -12.10 -11.45
N ARG A 376 -16.99 -11.40 -11.20
CA ARG A 376 -17.34 -10.15 -11.88
C ARG A 376 -16.83 -8.95 -11.10
N MET A 377 -16.13 -8.05 -11.77
CA MET A 377 -15.74 -6.77 -11.20
C MET A 377 -16.72 -5.68 -11.67
N ARG A 378 -17.41 -5.03 -10.73
CA ARG A 378 -18.40 -3.98 -11.02
C ARG A 378 -17.91 -2.66 -10.44
N ARG A 379 -17.21 -1.89 -11.27
CA ARG A 379 -16.46 -0.71 -10.84
C ARG A 379 -17.33 0.53 -10.81
N SER A 380 -16.87 1.53 -10.08
CA SER A 380 -17.42 2.88 -10.07
C SER A 380 -16.86 3.73 -11.22
N ASP A 381 -15.66 3.41 -11.72
CA ASP A 381 -14.97 4.10 -12.82
C ASP A 381 -13.78 3.25 -13.34
N ARG A 382 -13.02 3.77 -14.33
CA ARG A 382 -11.83 3.13 -14.92
C ARG A 382 -10.65 4.10 -15.02
N PHE A 383 -9.78 4.08 -14.02
CA PHE A 383 -8.53 4.85 -14.05
C PHE A 383 -7.39 4.01 -14.66
N PHE A 384 -7.53 2.70 -14.71
CA PHE A 384 -6.58 1.81 -15.37
C PHE A 384 -7.26 1.25 -16.62
N LEU A 385 -6.68 1.53 -17.79
CA LEU A 385 -7.21 0.99 -19.04
C LEU A 385 -6.61 -0.39 -19.32
N GLU A 386 -7.46 -1.40 -19.27
CA GLU A 386 -7.13 -2.76 -19.70
C GLU A 386 -7.03 -2.88 -21.23
N PRO A 387 -6.15 -3.76 -21.74
CA PRO A 387 -5.96 -3.94 -23.19
C PRO A 387 -7.16 -4.60 -23.88
N ALA A 388 -7.94 -5.39 -23.17
CA ALA A 388 -9.17 -6.01 -23.65
C ALA A 388 -10.34 -5.47 -22.82
N PRO A 389 -11.47 -5.07 -23.44
CA PRO A 389 -12.59 -4.52 -22.69
C PRO A 389 -13.23 -5.59 -21.79
N ASP A 390 -13.48 -5.23 -20.53
CA ASP A 390 -14.29 -6.03 -19.62
C ASP A 390 -15.74 -6.10 -20.14
N PRO A 391 -16.33 -7.30 -20.30
CA PRO A 391 -17.72 -7.44 -20.73
C PRO A 391 -18.74 -7.06 -19.66
N GLU A 392 -18.36 -6.99 -18.38
CA GLU A 392 -19.26 -6.62 -17.28
C GLU A 392 -19.46 -5.09 -17.23
N PRO A 393 -20.71 -4.60 -17.07
CA PRO A 393 -20.96 -3.17 -16.97
C PRO A 393 -20.44 -2.62 -15.63
N ASP A 394 -19.82 -1.46 -15.70
CA ASP A 394 -19.53 -0.65 -14.52
C ASP A 394 -20.85 -0.13 -13.91
N LEU A 395 -20.84 0.06 -12.59
CA LEU A 395 -21.94 0.60 -11.80
C LEU A 395 -21.46 1.90 -11.18
N ASN A 396 -21.52 3.00 -11.95
CA ASN A 396 -20.92 4.28 -11.55
C ASN A 396 -21.72 5.03 -10.48
N ARG A 397 -22.96 4.62 -10.20
CA ARG A 397 -23.88 5.34 -9.30
C ARG A 397 -24.52 4.44 -8.26
N ALA A 398 -24.67 4.96 -7.05
CA ALA A 398 -25.14 4.22 -5.88
C ALA A 398 -26.50 3.56 -6.08
N PRO A 399 -27.54 4.18 -6.68
CA PRO A 399 -28.80 3.50 -6.89
C PRO A 399 -28.67 2.19 -7.70
N GLU A 400 -27.89 2.21 -8.78
CA GLU A 400 -27.67 1.06 -9.67
C GLU A 400 -26.80 0.01 -8.99
N PHE A 401 -25.73 0.46 -8.31
CA PHE A 401 -24.88 -0.38 -7.47
C PHE A 401 -25.70 -1.13 -6.41
N LEU A 402 -26.47 -0.42 -5.60
CA LEU A 402 -27.27 -1.02 -4.52
C LEU A 402 -28.34 -1.98 -5.05
N ASP A 403 -29.02 -1.66 -6.15
CA ASP A 403 -30.02 -2.55 -6.76
C ASP A 403 -29.44 -3.90 -7.22
N VAL A 404 -28.17 -3.91 -7.63
CA VAL A 404 -27.44 -5.13 -7.98
C VAL A 404 -26.96 -5.84 -6.71
N PHE A 405 -26.25 -5.14 -5.82
CA PHE A 405 -25.60 -5.75 -4.66
C PHE A 405 -26.56 -6.24 -3.56
N LYS A 406 -27.81 -5.74 -3.51
CA LYS A 406 -28.88 -6.32 -2.66
C LYS A 406 -29.22 -7.78 -3.00
N LYS A 407 -28.78 -8.27 -4.17
CA LYS A 407 -29.01 -9.65 -4.64
C LYS A 407 -27.76 -10.52 -4.51
N GLU A 408 -26.63 -9.94 -4.12
CA GLU A 408 -25.35 -10.61 -3.95
C GLU A 408 -25.11 -10.91 -2.45
N ASP A 409 -24.28 -11.90 -2.15
CA ASP A 409 -23.91 -12.25 -0.76
C ASP A 409 -22.69 -11.43 -0.32
N VAL A 410 -22.98 -10.17 0.07
CA VAL A 410 -21.97 -9.19 0.44
C VAL A 410 -22.31 -8.50 1.76
N LEU A 411 -21.26 -7.95 2.37
CA LEU A 411 -21.36 -6.96 3.43
C LEU A 411 -20.74 -5.67 2.92
N LEU A 412 -21.44 -4.55 3.10
CA LEU A 412 -20.92 -3.23 2.76
C LEU A 412 -20.55 -2.45 4.02
N ASN A 413 -19.39 -1.81 3.98
CA ASN A 413 -18.95 -0.88 5.01
C ASN A 413 -18.87 0.53 4.43
N LEU A 414 -19.49 1.48 5.14
CA LEU A 414 -19.50 2.90 4.79
C LEU A 414 -18.37 3.61 5.51
N HIS A 415 -17.72 4.58 4.85
CA HIS A 415 -16.59 5.27 5.43
C HIS A 415 -16.37 6.68 4.87
N VAL A 416 -15.47 7.41 5.51
CA VAL A 416 -15.00 8.71 5.03
C VAL A 416 -13.61 8.51 4.43
N GLY A 417 -13.59 8.17 3.15
CA GLY A 417 -12.36 8.06 2.36
C GLY A 417 -12.04 9.36 1.60
N GLY A 418 -11.35 9.21 0.47
CA GLY A 418 -11.09 10.33 -0.45
C GLY A 418 -12.38 10.92 -1.03
N ARG A 419 -13.46 10.13 -1.09
CA ARG A 419 -14.78 10.53 -1.58
C ARG A 419 -15.82 10.09 -0.53
N PRO A 420 -16.14 10.93 0.47
CA PRO A 420 -17.02 10.56 1.58
C PRO A 420 -18.33 9.91 1.12
N THR A 421 -18.77 8.84 1.78
CA THR A 421 -20.06 8.18 1.48
C THR A 421 -21.22 9.18 1.52
N ASN A 422 -22.02 9.19 0.46
CA ASN A 422 -23.29 9.91 0.42
C ASN A 422 -24.40 9.08 1.07
N LEU A 423 -24.79 9.48 2.28
CA LEU A 423 -25.82 8.82 3.09
C LEU A 423 -27.25 9.00 2.57
N GLN A 424 -27.49 9.81 1.53
CA GLN A 424 -28.81 9.89 0.89
C GLN A 424 -29.22 8.56 0.25
N TRP A 425 -28.24 7.72 -0.10
CA TRP A 425 -28.44 6.39 -0.66
C TRP A 425 -28.02 5.27 0.30
N HIS A 426 -28.24 5.44 1.62
CA HIS A 426 -28.01 4.37 2.59
C HIS A 426 -29.06 3.25 2.43
N ALA A 427 -28.60 2.01 2.39
CA ALA A 427 -29.36 0.77 2.31
C ALA A 427 -29.04 -0.13 3.52
N PRO A 428 -29.70 0.08 4.67
CA PRO A 428 -29.40 -0.60 5.94
C PRO A 428 -29.38 -2.14 5.88
N GLU A 429 -30.08 -2.74 4.91
CA GLU A 429 -30.15 -4.18 4.71
C GLU A 429 -28.82 -4.83 4.29
N ILE A 430 -27.93 -4.08 3.64
CA ILE A 430 -26.60 -4.54 3.17
C ILE A 430 -25.45 -3.65 3.63
N GLU A 431 -25.73 -2.46 4.18
CA GLU A 431 -24.77 -1.50 4.74
C GLU A 431 -24.91 -1.36 6.27
N PRO A 432 -24.60 -2.41 7.06
CA PRO A 432 -24.73 -2.36 8.51
C PRO A 432 -23.47 -1.81 9.22
N LEU A 433 -22.37 -1.61 8.49
CA LEU A 433 -21.08 -1.19 9.05
C LEU A 433 -20.75 0.26 8.68
N PHE A 434 -20.18 0.98 9.65
CA PHE A 434 -19.67 2.33 9.51
C PHE A 434 -18.28 2.43 10.12
N GLU A 435 -17.33 2.93 9.34
CA GLU A 435 -15.99 3.26 9.80
C GLU A 435 -16.00 4.62 10.52
N VAL A 436 -16.17 4.57 11.83
CA VAL A 436 -16.14 5.76 12.70
C VAL A 436 -14.73 6.27 12.98
N HIS A 437 -13.70 5.46 12.71
CA HIS A 437 -12.30 5.81 12.90
C HIS A 437 -11.42 5.11 11.87
N SER A 438 -10.52 5.87 11.25
CA SER A 438 -9.55 5.42 10.26
C SER A 438 -8.18 6.05 10.53
N THR A 439 -7.16 5.64 9.76
CA THR A 439 -5.85 6.31 9.77
C THR A 439 -5.94 7.78 9.35
N HIS A 440 -6.97 8.15 8.59
CA HIS A 440 -7.14 9.51 8.08
C HIS A 440 -7.86 10.43 9.07
N ALA A 441 -8.88 9.94 9.77
CA ALA A 441 -9.70 10.76 10.68
C ALA A 441 -10.59 9.94 11.62
N THR A 442 -11.18 10.61 12.60
CA THR A 442 -12.33 10.11 13.37
C THR A 442 -13.60 10.83 12.89
N SER A 443 -14.61 10.05 12.51
CA SER A 443 -15.87 10.53 11.92
C SER A 443 -17.02 10.44 12.93
N GLU A 444 -16.97 11.27 13.97
CA GLU A 444 -17.94 11.25 15.10
C GLU A 444 -19.39 11.55 14.71
N TRP A 445 -19.63 12.05 13.50
CA TRP A 445 -20.93 12.48 13.00
C TRP A 445 -21.73 11.37 12.28
N PHE A 446 -21.13 10.19 12.06
CA PHE A 446 -21.85 9.02 11.55
C PHE A 446 -22.90 8.50 12.54
#